data_AF-A0A662KVU0-F1
#
_entry.id   AF-A0A662KVU0-F1
#
_cell.length_a   1.000
_cell.length_b   1.000
_cell.length_c   1.000
_cell.angle_alpha   90.00
_cell.angle_beta   90.00
_cell.angle_gamma   90.00
#
_symmetry.space_group_name_H-M   'P 1'
#
loop_
_entity.id
_entity.type
_entity.pdbx_description
1 polymer ?
#
loop_
_entity_poly.entity_id
_entity_poly.type
_entity_poly.pdbx_seq_one_letter_code
_entity_poly.pdbx_strand_id
1 'polypeptide(L)'
;MKAIVALGGNALTGKERRADIEKQFEATKNTAKSIARMIKNGWHIGITHGNGPQVGALLLQQKIAMQHVPPMPLHVLGALTQGEIGYIVQQCLLNEFRRQRIKRKIATVVTQVLVDENDEAFKNPTKPIGPIYSDEEAEKMKKQYVMGRVENGWRILVPSPKPITIIEADVIKQLMENGIVVIAAGGGGIPVIERNGMLEGVDAVIDKDLASQKLANEIEADILLILTDVEYVYLNYGKENEEALEDVGIEEMEKYYMEGHFPPGSMGPKIEAAINFIKNGGKETIITSIDKAWDALEGKTGTHIHA
;
A
#
# COMPACT_ATOMS: atom_id res chain seq x y z
N MET A 1 -9.74 -18.95 6.22
CA MET A 1 -10.07 -17.53 5.94
C MET A 1 -9.01 -16.94 5.02
N LYS A 2 -9.43 -16.07 4.12
CA LYS A 2 -8.60 -15.37 3.15
C LYS A 2 -8.42 -13.93 3.62
N ALA A 3 -7.19 -13.45 3.69
CA ALA A 3 -6.91 -12.07 4.08
C ALA A 3 -5.93 -11.41 3.10
N ILE A 4 -6.20 -10.14 2.79
CA ILE A 4 -5.21 -9.24 2.19
C ILE A 4 -4.51 -8.47 3.31
N VAL A 5 -3.19 -8.55 3.36
CA VAL A 5 -2.35 -7.83 4.31
C VAL A 5 -1.66 -6.68 3.60
N ALA A 6 -2.11 -5.45 3.86
CA ALA A 6 -1.56 -4.24 3.27
C ALA A 6 -0.40 -3.69 4.10
N LEU A 7 0.83 -3.87 3.60
CA LEU A 7 2.03 -3.49 4.34
C LEU A 7 2.26 -1.97 4.32
N GLY A 8 2.38 -1.41 5.53
CA GLY A 8 2.87 -0.06 5.84
C GLY A 8 4.27 0.23 5.30
N GLY A 9 4.62 1.51 5.11
CA GLY A 9 5.99 1.89 4.74
C GLY A 9 7.02 1.42 5.79
N ASN A 10 6.66 1.49 7.07
CA ASN A 10 7.52 1.03 8.16
C ASN A 10 7.81 -0.48 8.11
N ALA A 11 6.89 -1.29 7.56
CA ALA A 11 7.07 -2.73 7.42
C ALA A 11 8.18 -3.09 6.42
N LEU A 12 8.52 -2.15 5.52
CA LEU A 12 9.53 -2.32 4.48
C LEU A 12 10.77 -1.47 4.68
N THR A 13 10.69 -0.24 5.18
CA THR A 13 11.83 0.70 5.23
C THR A 13 12.24 1.10 6.65
N GLY A 14 11.61 0.53 7.67
CA GLY A 14 11.79 0.96 9.06
C GLY A 14 11.38 2.42 9.31
N LYS A 15 11.76 2.98 10.47
CA LYS A 15 11.38 4.34 10.90
C LYS A 15 11.99 5.44 10.04
N GLU A 16 13.19 5.21 9.48
CA GLU A 16 13.91 6.22 8.70
C GLU A 16 13.34 6.42 7.28
N ARG A 17 12.48 5.50 6.80
CA ARG A 17 11.82 5.58 5.49
C ARG A 17 12.76 5.85 4.30
N ARG A 18 14.00 5.37 4.40
CA ARG A 18 15.00 5.45 3.32
C ARG A 18 14.94 4.19 2.46
N ALA A 19 15.18 4.34 1.16
CA ALA A 19 15.31 3.23 0.21
C ALA A 19 16.70 2.55 0.32
N ASP A 20 17.14 2.27 1.54
CA ASP A 20 18.38 1.54 1.82
C ASP A 20 18.07 0.04 1.81
N ILE A 21 18.68 -0.71 0.89
CA ILE A 21 18.34 -2.12 0.65
C ILE A 21 18.62 -2.98 1.89
N GLU A 22 19.72 -2.76 2.62
CA GLU A 22 20.05 -3.56 3.80
C GLU A 22 19.04 -3.34 4.92
N LYS A 23 18.69 -2.06 5.19
CA LYS A 23 17.64 -1.71 6.13
C LYS A 23 16.28 -2.25 5.70
N GLN A 24 16.00 -2.29 4.39
CA GLN A 24 14.76 -2.85 3.88
C GLN A 24 14.65 -4.36 4.17
N PHE A 25 15.73 -5.10 3.95
CA PHE A 25 15.80 -6.52 4.33
C PHE A 25 15.64 -6.73 5.84
N GLU A 26 16.28 -5.89 6.66
CA GLU A 26 16.18 -5.97 8.12
C GLU A 26 14.75 -5.75 8.61
N ALA A 27 14.10 -4.68 8.18
CA ALA A 27 12.71 -4.39 8.53
C ALA A 27 11.77 -5.53 8.08
N THR A 28 11.94 -6.01 6.85
CA THR A 28 11.09 -7.05 6.27
C THR A 28 11.24 -8.40 6.97
N LYS A 29 12.41 -8.72 7.55
CA LYS A 29 12.58 -9.95 8.36
C LYS A 29 11.64 -10.00 9.56
N ASN A 30 11.33 -8.87 10.20
CA ASN A 30 10.41 -8.85 11.32
C ASN A 30 8.96 -9.01 10.85
N THR A 31 8.58 -8.30 9.78
CA THR A 31 7.30 -8.46 9.10
C THR A 31 7.05 -9.93 8.70
N ALA A 32 8.07 -10.61 8.17
CA ALA A 32 7.99 -12.00 7.75
C ALA A 32 7.63 -12.96 8.90
N LYS A 33 8.08 -12.69 10.14
CA LYS A 33 7.75 -13.52 11.31
C LYS A 33 6.26 -13.46 11.62
N SER A 34 5.67 -12.26 11.63
CA SER A 34 4.24 -12.05 11.88
C SER A 34 3.40 -12.75 10.82
N ILE A 35 3.73 -12.57 9.54
CA ILE A 35 3.01 -13.21 8.42
C ILE A 35 3.16 -14.74 8.47
N ALA A 36 4.35 -15.26 8.75
CA ALA A 36 4.55 -16.70 8.90
C ALA A 36 3.72 -17.30 10.05
N ARG A 37 3.53 -16.55 11.15
CA ARG A 37 2.63 -16.95 12.25
C ARG A 37 1.17 -17.04 11.76
N MET A 38 0.69 -16.07 10.98
CA MET A 38 -0.65 -16.13 10.39
C MET A 38 -0.84 -17.38 9.52
N ILE A 39 0.10 -17.62 8.62
CA ILE A 39 0.07 -18.75 7.68
C ILE A 39 0.11 -20.10 8.41
N LYS A 40 0.92 -20.21 9.46
CA LYS A 40 1.01 -21.43 10.28
C LYS A 40 -0.31 -21.77 10.97
N ASN A 41 -1.12 -20.75 11.27
CA ASN A 41 -2.46 -20.90 11.85
C ASN A 41 -3.58 -21.00 10.80
N GLY A 42 -3.24 -21.33 9.54
CA GLY A 42 -4.22 -21.71 8.53
C GLY A 42 -4.78 -20.57 7.68
N TRP A 43 -4.24 -19.36 7.79
CA TRP A 43 -4.66 -18.23 6.96
C TRP A 43 -4.13 -18.32 5.52
N HIS A 44 -4.99 -17.98 4.55
CA HIS A 44 -4.62 -17.81 3.16
C HIS A 44 -4.33 -16.32 2.92
N ILE A 45 -3.05 -15.98 2.74
CA ILE A 45 -2.58 -14.59 2.78
C ILE A 45 -2.21 -14.11 1.37
N GLY A 46 -2.79 -12.99 0.98
CA GLY A 46 -2.28 -12.11 -0.08
C GLY A 46 -1.62 -10.89 0.56
N ILE A 47 -0.58 -10.36 -0.06
CA ILE A 47 0.25 -9.29 0.48
C ILE A 47 0.30 -8.18 -0.56
N THR A 48 0.02 -6.95 -0.12
CA THR A 48 0.26 -5.73 -0.90
C THR A 48 1.21 -4.84 -0.12
N HIS A 49 1.76 -3.81 -0.77
CA HIS A 49 2.67 -2.89 -0.10
C HIS A 49 2.70 -1.51 -0.77
N GLY A 50 3.24 -0.52 -0.06
CA GLY A 50 3.58 0.77 -0.66
C GLY A 50 4.95 0.77 -1.33
N ASN A 51 5.25 1.80 -2.11
CA ASN A 51 6.54 1.96 -2.78
C ASN A 51 7.06 3.42 -2.76
N GLY A 52 6.42 4.34 -2.02
CA GLY A 52 6.67 5.78 -2.09
C GLY A 52 8.15 6.19 -1.97
N PRO A 53 8.91 5.70 -0.98
CA PRO A 53 10.36 5.94 -0.90
C PRO A 53 11.15 5.36 -2.08
N GLN A 54 10.83 4.13 -2.51
CA GLN A 54 11.54 3.39 -3.56
C GLN A 54 11.32 4.03 -4.94
N VAL A 55 10.06 4.30 -5.31
CA VAL A 55 9.72 4.89 -6.61
C VAL A 55 10.31 6.29 -6.74
N GLY A 56 10.34 7.04 -5.64
CA GLY A 56 10.93 8.35 -5.63
C GLY A 56 12.46 8.35 -5.64
N ALA A 57 13.11 7.34 -5.07
CA ALA A 57 14.55 7.14 -5.24
C ALA A 57 14.90 6.80 -6.70
N LEU A 58 14.11 5.92 -7.35
CA LEU A 58 14.26 5.63 -8.77
C LEU A 58 14.03 6.86 -9.65
N LEU A 59 13.03 7.70 -9.33
CA LEU A 59 12.77 8.94 -10.05
C LEU A 59 13.97 9.90 -9.97
N LEU A 60 14.58 10.01 -8.79
CA LEU A 60 15.82 10.78 -8.61
C LEU A 60 16.97 10.22 -9.46
N GLN A 61 17.11 8.89 -9.52
CA GLN A 61 18.12 8.24 -10.36
C GLN A 61 17.89 8.55 -11.85
N GLN A 62 16.64 8.49 -12.34
CA GLN A 62 16.31 8.86 -13.72
C GLN A 62 16.74 10.30 -14.02
N LYS A 63 16.43 11.23 -13.12
CA LYS A 63 16.81 12.65 -13.28
C LYS A 63 18.32 12.85 -13.36
N ILE A 64 19.09 12.17 -12.51
CA ILE A 64 20.56 12.31 -12.50
C ILE A 64 21.16 11.69 -13.76
N ALA A 65 20.64 10.53 -14.19
CA ALA A 65 21.18 9.78 -15.32
C ALA A 65 20.66 10.24 -16.69
N MET A 66 19.67 11.14 -16.76
CA MET A 66 18.95 11.48 -18.00
C MET A 66 19.84 12.02 -19.13
N GLN A 67 21.02 12.57 -18.81
CA GLN A 67 21.99 13.04 -19.80
C GLN A 67 22.78 11.91 -20.47
N HIS A 68 22.73 10.71 -19.90
CA HIS A 68 23.49 9.53 -20.33
C HIS A 68 22.58 8.38 -20.77
N VAL A 69 21.38 8.26 -20.20
CA VAL A 69 20.42 7.20 -20.49
C VAL A 69 19.01 7.80 -20.54
N PRO A 70 18.16 7.44 -21.52
CA PRO A 70 16.78 7.91 -21.57
C PRO A 70 16.02 7.60 -20.26
N PRO A 71 15.34 8.57 -19.65
CA PRO A 71 14.62 8.35 -18.41
C PRO A 71 13.40 7.45 -18.64
N MET A 72 13.16 6.52 -17.72
CA MET A 72 11.93 5.72 -17.70
C MET A 72 10.76 6.52 -17.11
N PRO A 73 9.54 6.37 -17.66
CA PRO A 73 8.35 7.01 -17.13
C PRO A 73 7.95 6.43 -15.77
N LEU A 74 7.18 7.19 -14.98
CA LEU A 74 6.83 6.85 -13.60
C LEU A 74 6.13 5.50 -13.48
N HIS A 75 5.24 5.16 -14.42
CA HIS A 75 4.56 3.86 -14.40
C HIS A 75 5.52 2.67 -14.55
N VAL A 76 6.60 2.82 -15.34
CA VAL A 76 7.67 1.82 -15.46
C VAL A 76 8.50 1.76 -14.18
N LEU A 77 8.77 2.90 -13.54
CA LEU A 77 9.40 2.90 -12.22
C LEU A 77 8.54 2.17 -11.18
N GLY A 78 7.22 2.33 -11.26
CA GLY A 78 6.26 1.53 -10.49
C GLY A 78 6.49 0.04 -10.67
N ALA A 79 6.60 -0.44 -11.92
CA ALA A 79 6.89 -1.84 -12.23
C ALA A 79 8.24 -2.31 -11.63
N LEU A 80 9.30 -1.50 -11.74
CA LEU A 80 10.60 -1.82 -11.13
C LEU A 80 10.50 -2.00 -9.61
N THR A 81 9.75 -1.12 -8.92
CA THR A 81 9.57 -1.25 -7.47
C THR A 81 8.76 -2.48 -7.06
N GLN A 82 7.86 -2.99 -7.90
CA GLN A 82 7.18 -4.25 -7.63
C GLN A 82 8.15 -5.44 -7.66
N GLY A 83 9.07 -5.44 -8.64
CA GLY A 83 10.14 -6.44 -8.70
C GLY A 83 11.10 -6.35 -7.51
N GLU A 84 11.55 -5.13 -7.17
CA GLU A 84 12.45 -4.87 -6.05
C GLU A 84 11.84 -5.33 -4.71
N ILE A 85 10.68 -4.78 -4.34
CA ILE A 85 10.09 -5.02 -3.03
C ILE A 85 9.50 -6.43 -2.96
N GLY A 86 8.88 -6.90 -4.04
CA GLY A 86 8.38 -8.27 -4.12
C GLY A 86 9.49 -9.30 -3.91
N TYR A 87 10.67 -9.08 -4.50
CA TYR A 87 11.85 -9.90 -4.24
C TYR A 87 12.25 -9.90 -2.75
N ILE A 88 12.36 -8.73 -2.13
CA ILE A 88 12.74 -8.59 -0.71
C ILE A 88 11.76 -9.35 0.19
N VAL A 89 10.46 -9.09 0.04
CA VAL A 89 9.39 -9.72 0.83
C VAL A 89 9.36 -11.22 0.61
N GLN A 90 9.40 -11.66 -0.65
CA GLN A 90 9.39 -13.07 -1.01
C GLN A 90 10.58 -13.82 -0.41
N GLN A 91 11.79 -13.26 -0.51
CA GLN A 91 12.98 -13.91 0.03
C GLN A 91 12.94 -14.01 1.55
N CYS A 92 12.55 -12.94 2.25
CA CYS A 92 12.41 -12.93 3.70
C CYS A 92 11.39 -13.98 4.19
N LEU A 93 10.22 -14.05 3.54
CA LEU A 93 9.19 -15.05 3.89
C LEU A 93 9.63 -16.48 3.58
N LEU A 94 10.26 -16.73 2.43
CA LEU A 94 10.77 -18.07 2.10
C LEU A 94 11.81 -18.56 3.13
N ASN A 95 12.69 -17.66 3.58
CA ASN A 95 13.66 -18.00 4.63
C ASN A 95 12.96 -18.26 5.97
N GLU A 96 11.94 -17.49 6.32
CA GLU A 96 11.12 -17.72 7.51
C GLU A 96 10.38 -19.07 7.42
N PHE A 97 9.82 -19.41 6.26
CA PHE A 97 9.14 -20.68 6.03
C PHE A 97 10.10 -21.86 6.19
N ARG A 98 11.32 -21.75 5.66
CA ARG A 98 12.37 -22.77 5.87
C ARG A 98 12.68 -22.95 7.35
N ARG A 99 12.88 -21.85 8.08
CA ARG A 99 13.17 -21.87 9.52
C ARG A 99 12.05 -22.55 10.32
N GLN A 100 10.80 -22.25 10.01
CA GLN A 100 9.64 -22.80 10.72
C GLN A 100 9.11 -24.11 10.10
N ARG A 101 9.77 -24.64 9.06
CA ARG A 101 9.34 -25.82 8.29
C ARG A 101 7.92 -25.70 7.70
N ILE A 102 7.52 -24.48 7.32
CA ILE A 102 6.25 -24.20 6.64
C ILE A 102 6.37 -24.61 5.17
N LYS A 103 5.48 -25.49 4.70
CA LYS A 103 5.44 -25.98 3.32
C LYS A 103 4.47 -25.16 2.46
N ARG A 104 4.74 -23.87 2.30
CA ARG A 104 3.97 -22.96 1.42
C ARG A 104 4.85 -22.39 0.33
N LYS A 105 4.25 -22.15 -0.84
CA LYS A 105 4.90 -21.47 -1.96
C LYS A 105 4.56 -19.98 -1.90
N ILE A 106 5.42 -19.16 -2.49
CA ILE A 106 5.22 -17.71 -2.59
C ILE A 106 5.48 -17.30 -4.04
N ALA A 107 4.68 -16.36 -4.55
CA ALA A 107 4.91 -15.73 -5.84
C ALA A 107 4.65 -14.22 -5.75
N THR A 108 5.50 -13.44 -6.43
CA THR A 108 5.25 -12.02 -6.70
C THR A 108 4.65 -11.89 -8.09
N VAL A 109 3.53 -11.18 -8.20
CA VAL A 109 2.82 -10.93 -9.46
C VAL A 109 2.96 -9.45 -9.81
N VAL A 110 3.59 -9.17 -10.96
CA VAL A 110 3.55 -7.82 -11.53
C VAL A 110 2.11 -7.48 -11.83
N THR A 111 1.63 -6.37 -11.28
CA THR A 111 0.20 -6.05 -11.23
C THR A 111 -0.07 -4.69 -11.86
N GLN A 112 -1.00 -4.66 -12.80
CA GLN A 112 -1.58 -3.47 -13.43
C GLN A 112 -2.96 -3.17 -12.84
N VAL A 113 -3.29 -1.88 -12.77
CA VAL A 113 -4.55 -1.42 -12.19
C VAL A 113 -5.17 -0.39 -13.11
N LEU A 114 -6.38 -0.69 -13.56
CA LEU A 114 -7.15 0.19 -14.41
C LEU A 114 -7.60 1.43 -13.62
N VAL A 115 -7.46 2.59 -14.22
CA VAL A 115 -7.92 3.88 -13.69
C VAL A 115 -8.69 4.65 -14.77
N ASP A 116 -9.52 5.61 -14.39
CA ASP A 116 -10.25 6.45 -15.34
C ASP A 116 -9.30 7.46 -15.97
N GLU A 117 -9.22 7.53 -17.30
CA GLU A 117 -8.42 8.55 -17.99
C GLU A 117 -8.90 9.99 -17.69
N ASN A 118 -10.15 10.13 -17.24
CA ASN A 118 -10.77 11.40 -16.89
C ASN A 118 -10.79 11.69 -15.39
N ASP A 119 -10.12 10.88 -14.56
CA ASP A 119 -10.03 11.12 -13.12
C ASP A 119 -9.45 12.53 -12.85
N GLU A 120 -10.13 13.30 -11.99
CA GLU A 120 -9.73 14.67 -11.65
C GLU A 120 -8.33 14.73 -11.00
N ALA A 121 -7.83 13.62 -10.44
CA ALA A 121 -6.48 13.51 -9.92
C ALA A 121 -5.40 13.77 -10.98
N PHE A 122 -5.67 13.55 -12.27
CA PHE A 122 -4.75 13.88 -13.36
C PHE A 122 -4.62 15.41 -13.56
N LYS A 123 -5.70 16.16 -13.29
CA LYS A 123 -5.70 17.62 -13.36
C LYS A 123 -5.15 18.27 -12.09
N ASN A 124 -5.33 17.62 -10.94
CA ASN A 124 -4.88 18.10 -9.64
C ASN A 124 -4.02 17.06 -8.90
N PRO A 125 -2.71 16.96 -9.22
CA PRO A 125 -1.77 16.07 -8.54
C PRO A 125 -1.62 16.44 -7.06
N THR A 126 -1.88 15.48 -6.16
CA THR A 126 -1.81 15.71 -4.70
C THR A 126 -0.89 14.74 -3.97
N LYS A 127 -0.51 13.60 -4.57
CA LYS A 127 0.22 12.54 -3.87
C LYS A 127 1.72 12.82 -3.85
N PRO A 128 2.34 12.99 -2.67
CA PRO A 128 3.76 13.31 -2.60
C PRO A 128 4.64 12.06 -2.72
N ILE A 129 5.64 12.11 -3.61
CA ILE A 129 6.62 11.03 -3.84
C ILE A 129 8.07 11.52 -3.67
N GLY A 130 8.99 10.56 -3.43
CA GLY A 130 10.42 10.84 -3.35
C GLY A 130 10.89 11.66 -2.16
N PRO A 131 12.15 12.13 -2.21
CA PRO A 131 12.78 12.82 -1.09
C PRO A 131 12.17 14.21 -0.87
N ILE A 132 12.51 14.81 0.26
CA ILE A 132 12.18 16.20 0.56
C ILE A 132 13.23 17.09 -0.07
N TYR A 133 12.77 18.13 -0.76
CA TYR A 133 13.59 19.15 -1.40
C TYR A 133 13.55 20.45 -0.59
N SER A 134 14.68 21.15 -0.54
CA SER A 134 14.77 22.51 -0.04
C SER A 134 14.00 23.50 -0.92
N ASP A 135 13.77 24.72 -0.43
CA ASP A 135 13.15 25.79 -1.22
C ASP A 135 13.90 26.08 -2.53
N GLU A 136 15.23 26.14 -2.48
CA GLU A 136 16.05 26.39 -3.67
C GLU A 136 15.97 25.26 -4.70
N GLU A 137 16.00 24.01 -4.24
CA GLU A 137 15.84 22.85 -5.11
C GLU A 137 14.44 22.79 -5.71
N ALA A 138 13.40 23.10 -4.93
CA ALA A 138 12.02 23.08 -5.38
C ALA A 138 11.77 24.10 -6.50
N GLU A 139 12.34 25.30 -6.43
CA GLU A 139 12.23 26.29 -7.51
C GLU A 139 12.83 25.79 -8.82
N LYS A 140 13.93 25.04 -8.75
CA LYS A 140 14.52 24.40 -9.95
C LYS A 140 13.61 23.27 -10.46
N MET A 141 12.95 22.53 -9.56
CA MET A 141 12.09 21.38 -9.87
C MET A 141 10.73 21.77 -10.47
N LYS A 142 10.17 22.93 -10.12
CA LYS A 142 8.88 23.42 -10.62
C LYS A 142 8.80 23.54 -12.15
N LYS A 143 9.95 23.59 -12.84
CA LYS A 143 10.02 23.59 -14.31
C LYS A 143 9.62 22.26 -14.96
N GLN A 144 9.72 21.17 -14.20
CA GLN A 144 9.54 19.80 -14.72
C GLN A 144 8.47 19.02 -13.95
N TYR A 145 8.20 19.39 -12.70
CA TYR A 145 7.31 18.65 -11.82
C TYR A 145 6.38 19.59 -11.07
N VAL A 146 5.19 19.08 -10.74
CA VAL A 146 4.30 19.73 -9.77
C VAL A 146 4.91 19.54 -8.39
N MET A 147 5.18 20.63 -7.67
CA MET A 147 5.79 20.59 -6.34
C MET A 147 4.78 21.03 -5.28
N GLY A 148 4.69 20.28 -4.19
CA GLY A 148 3.81 20.55 -3.05
C GLY A 148 4.60 20.79 -1.77
N ARG A 149 4.16 21.76 -0.97
CA ARG A 149 4.73 22.02 0.36
C ARG A 149 4.32 20.91 1.33
N VAL A 150 5.28 20.42 2.09
CA VAL A 150 5.10 19.49 3.21
C VAL A 150 5.77 20.08 4.45
N GLU A 151 5.53 19.51 5.63
CA GLU A 151 5.99 20.03 6.92
C GLU A 151 7.48 20.43 6.95
N ASN A 152 8.34 19.69 6.27
CA ASN A 152 9.80 19.88 6.28
C ASN A 152 10.41 20.27 4.93
N GLY A 153 9.62 20.78 3.97
CA GLY A 153 10.13 21.24 2.67
C GLY A 153 9.15 21.01 1.52
N TRP A 154 9.65 20.55 0.38
CA TRP A 154 8.83 20.28 -0.80
C TRP A 154 8.95 18.83 -1.26
N ARG A 155 7.90 18.30 -1.89
CA ARG A 155 7.93 16.99 -2.59
C ARG A 155 7.28 17.11 -3.96
N ILE A 156 7.65 16.20 -4.85
CA ILE A 156 6.98 16.05 -6.15
C ILE A 156 5.57 15.51 -5.88
N LEU A 157 4.57 16.15 -6.47
CA LEU A 157 3.18 15.69 -6.47
C LEU A 157 2.89 14.98 -7.79
N VAL A 158 2.24 13.83 -7.70
CA VAL A 158 1.79 13.04 -8.84
C VAL A 158 0.29 12.77 -8.75
N PRO A 159 -0.38 12.51 -9.90
CA PRO A 159 -1.76 12.03 -9.89
C PRO A 159 -1.91 10.79 -9.03
N SER A 160 -3.01 10.70 -8.30
CA SER A 160 -3.41 9.53 -7.52
C SER A 160 -4.86 9.17 -7.80
N PRO A 161 -5.16 8.69 -9.02
CA PRO A 161 -6.50 8.30 -9.42
C PRO A 161 -7.00 7.09 -8.63
N LYS A 162 -8.33 6.91 -8.59
CA LYS A 162 -8.95 5.79 -7.88
C LYS A 162 -8.84 4.49 -8.69
N PRO A 163 -8.56 3.34 -8.05
CA PRO A 163 -8.47 2.06 -8.74
C PRO A 163 -9.86 1.57 -9.18
N ILE A 164 -10.04 1.29 -10.46
CA ILE A 164 -11.28 0.74 -11.03
C ILE A 164 -11.31 -0.78 -11.02
N THR A 165 -10.19 -1.43 -11.37
CA THR A 165 -10.05 -2.90 -11.32
C THR A 165 -8.59 -3.33 -11.36
N ILE A 166 -8.27 -4.46 -10.74
CA ILE A 166 -6.95 -5.09 -10.83
C ILE A 166 -6.94 -6.04 -12.02
N ILE A 167 -6.08 -5.79 -13.01
CA ILE A 167 -6.07 -6.57 -14.26
C ILE A 167 -5.75 -8.05 -13.99
N GLU A 168 -4.83 -8.34 -13.07
CA GLU A 168 -4.41 -9.69 -12.73
C GLU A 168 -5.20 -10.32 -11.56
N ALA A 169 -6.35 -9.76 -11.16
CA ALA A 169 -7.15 -10.24 -10.02
C ALA A 169 -7.47 -11.74 -10.08
N ASP A 170 -7.93 -12.22 -11.24
CA ASP A 170 -8.32 -13.62 -11.43
C ASP A 170 -7.13 -14.58 -11.24
N VAL A 171 -5.96 -14.22 -11.77
CA VAL A 171 -4.73 -15.01 -11.61
C VAL A 171 -4.30 -15.02 -10.15
N ILE A 172 -4.35 -13.87 -9.48
CA ILE A 172 -4.02 -13.75 -8.05
C ILE A 172 -4.96 -14.62 -7.21
N LYS A 173 -6.27 -14.57 -7.49
CA LYS A 173 -7.28 -15.39 -6.83
C LYS A 173 -6.99 -16.88 -6.98
N GLN A 174 -6.73 -17.35 -8.21
CA GLN A 174 -6.42 -18.75 -8.48
C GLN A 174 -5.15 -19.22 -7.75
N LEU A 175 -4.10 -18.39 -7.69
CA LEU A 175 -2.88 -18.72 -6.95
C LEU A 175 -3.17 -18.87 -5.44
N MET A 176 -3.92 -17.94 -4.86
CA MET A 176 -4.29 -17.96 -3.44
C MET A 176 -5.19 -19.14 -3.06
N GLU A 177 -6.14 -19.51 -3.94
CA GLU A 177 -6.99 -20.68 -3.76
C GLU A 177 -6.20 -21.99 -3.78
N ASN A 178 -5.11 -22.04 -4.55
CA ASN A 178 -4.14 -23.14 -4.55
C ASN A 178 -3.15 -23.11 -3.37
N GLY A 179 -3.37 -22.23 -2.38
CA GLY A 179 -2.55 -22.14 -1.18
C GLY A 179 -1.17 -21.52 -1.39
N ILE A 180 -0.99 -20.77 -2.48
CA ILE A 180 0.20 -19.95 -2.73
C ILE A 180 0.00 -18.60 -2.01
N VAL A 181 1.03 -18.15 -1.31
CA VAL A 181 1.07 -16.79 -0.76
C VAL A 181 1.42 -15.85 -1.91
N VAL A 182 0.57 -14.87 -2.17
CA VAL A 182 0.77 -13.97 -3.33
C VAL A 182 1.16 -12.58 -2.84
N ILE A 183 2.20 -12.02 -3.44
CA ILE A 183 2.55 -10.59 -3.31
C ILE A 183 2.10 -9.92 -4.61
N ALA A 184 1.21 -8.93 -4.53
CA ALA A 184 0.62 -8.26 -5.68
C ALA A 184 0.28 -6.80 -5.37
N ALA A 185 -0.17 -6.05 -6.38
CA ALA A 185 -0.54 -4.64 -6.27
C ALA A 185 0.53 -3.79 -5.56
N GLY A 186 1.80 -4.13 -5.77
CA GLY A 186 2.91 -3.44 -5.14
C GLY A 186 2.94 -1.96 -5.55
N GLY A 187 3.03 -1.07 -4.57
CA GLY A 187 2.92 0.37 -4.79
C GLY A 187 1.53 0.88 -5.15
N GLY A 188 0.49 0.06 -4.99
CA GLY A 188 -0.86 0.34 -5.50
C GLY A 188 -1.11 -0.21 -6.91
N GLY A 189 -0.12 -0.86 -7.53
CA GLY A 189 -0.19 -1.35 -8.89
C GLY A 189 0.36 -0.37 -9.94
N ILE A 190 0.59 -0.87 -11.16
CA ILE A 190 0.99 -0.04 -12.30
C ILE A 190 -0.28 0.57 -12.90
N PRO A 191 -0.47 1.90 -12.83
CA PRO A 191 -1.66 2.53 -13.38
C PRO A 191 -1.70 2.40 -14.90
N VAL A 192 -2.82 1.90 -15.41
CA VAL A 192 -3.13 1.80 -16.83
C VAL A 192 -4.51 2.39 -17.11
N ILE A 193 -4.68 2.96 -18.29
CA ILE A 193 -5.99 3.36 -18.84
C ILE A 193 -6.33 2.43 -20.01
N GLU A 194 -7.60 2.37 -20.38
CA GLU A 194 -8.05 1.63 -21.56
C GLU A 194 -8.44 2.59 -22.68
N ARG A 195 -7.85 2.39 -23.87
CA ARG A 195 -8.21 3.11 -25.10
C ARG A 195 -8.40 2.14 -26.24
N ASN A 196 -9.57 2.16 -26.87
CA ASN A 196 -9.91 1.27 -27.98
C ASN A 196 -9.67 -0.23 -27.67
N GLY A 197 -9.93 -0.65 -26.43
CA GLY A 197 -9.71 -2.03 -25.97
C GLY A 197 -8.25 -2.40 -25.71
N MET A 198 -7.34 -1.43 -25.66
CA MET A 198 -5.92 -1.64 -25.36
C MET A 198 -5.53 -0.91 -24.08
N LEU A 199 -4.67 -1.53 -23.28
CA LEU A 199 -4.14 -0.93 -22.06
C LEU A 199 -2.92 -0.04 -22.38
N GLU A 200 -2.89 1.16 -21.82
CA GLU A 200 -1.78 2.10 -21.90
C GLU A 200 -1.35 2.53 -20.50
N GLY A 201 -0.04 2.46 -20.22
CA GLY A 201 0.51 2.94 -18.95
C GLY A 201 0.44 4.47 -18.84
N VAL A 202 0.13 4.99 -17.65
CA VAL A 202 0.02 6.43 -17.38
C VAL A 202 0.81 6.82 -16.15
N ASP A 203 1.42 8.02 -16.16
CA ASP A 203 2.23 8.47 -15.03
C ASP A 203 1.37 8.93 -13.85
N ALA A 204 1.11 7.99 -12.94
CA ALA A 204 0.37 8.19 -11.70
C ALA A 204 0.89 7.26 -10.59
N VAL A 205 0.44 7.47 -9.36
CA VAL A 205 0.63 6.54 -8.24
C VAL A 205 -0.69 6.32 -7.55
N ILE A 206 -1.19 5.10 -7.58
CA ILE A 206 -2.46 4.73 -6.95
C ILE A 206 -2.25 4.59 -5.44
N ASP A 207 -3.24 5.02 -4.66
CA ASP A 207 -3.17 4.78 -3.22
C ASP A 207 -3.19 3.28 -2.92
N LYS A 208 -2.15 2.80 -2.23
CA LYS A 208 -1.96 1.39 -1.95
C LYS A 208 -3.10 0.81 -1.10
N ASP A 209 -3.70 1.58 -0.19
CA ASP A 209 -4.72 1.05 0.73
C ASP A 209 -6.03 0.88 -0.05
N LEU A 210 -6.37 1.82 -0.94
CA LEU A 210 -7.46 1.67 -1.91
C LEU A 210 -7.23 0.53 -2.91
N ALA A 211 -6.02 0.38 -3.44
CA ALA A 211 -5.68 -0.75 -4.33
C ALA A 211 -5.76 -2.10 -3.59
N SER A 212 -5.37 -2.13 -2.31
CA SER A 212 -5.46 -3.32 -1.46
C SER A 212 -6.91 -3.69 -1.18
N GLN A 213 -7.76 -2.70 -0.87
CA GLN A 213 -9.20 -2.88 -0.76
C GLN A 213 -9.76 -3.44 -2.07
N LYS A 214 -9.42 -2.83 -3.19
CA LYS A 214 -9.94 -3.26 -4.48
C LYS A 214 -9.57 -4.70 -4.80
N LEU A 215 -8.30 -5.07 -4.59
CA LEU A 215 -7.85 -6.45 -4.72
C LEU A 215 -8.62 -7.37 -3.76
N ALA A 216 -8.78 -6.98 -2.49
CA ALA A 216 -9.47 -7.77 -1.49
C ALA A 216 -10.93 -8.07 -1.88
N ASN A 217 -11.66 -7.10 -2.45
CA ASN A 217 -13.01 -7.35 -2.95
C ASN A 217 -13.01 -8.25 -4.19
N GLU A 218 -12.14 -8.02 -5.17
CA GLU A 218 -12.11 -8.79 -6.41
C GLU A 218 -11.70 -10.25 -6.23
N ILE A 219 -10.87 -10.53 -5.22
CA ILE A 219 -10.51 -11.92 -4.88
C ILE A 219 -11.42 -12.53 -3.82
N GLU A 220 -12.46 -11.83 -3.37
CA GLU A 220 -13.37 -12.27 -2.30
C GLU A 220 -12.61 -12.66 -1.03
N ALA A 221 -11.78 -11.74 -0.51
CA ALA A 221 -11.14 -11.88 0.78
C ALA A 221 -12.16 -11.71 1.91
N ASP A 222 -11.99 -12.46 3.00
CA ASP A 222 -12.80 -12.30 4.21
C ASP A 222 -12.40 -11.02 4.93
N ILE A 223 -11.08 -10.77 5.03
CA ILE A 223 -10.49 -9.69 5.82
C ILE A 223 -9.55 -8.83 4.99
N LEU A 224 -9.63 -7.52 5.21
CA LEU A 224 -8.60 -6.54 4.83
C LEU A 224 -7.82 -6.14 6.09
N LEU A 225 -6.55 -6.51 6.19
CA LEU A 225 -5.68 -6.15 7.30
C LEU A 225 -4.71 -5.04 6.86
N ILE A 226 -4.93 -3.82 7.34
CA ILE A 226 -4.08 -2.66 7.03
C ILE A 226 -3.08 -2.45 8.15
N LEU A 227 -1.79 -2.57 7.82
CA LEU A 227 -0.70 -2.43 8.80
C LEU A 227 -0.08 -1.03 8.75
N THR A 228 -0.06 -0.36 9.90
CA THR A 228 0.42 1.03 10.07
C THR A 228 1.38 1.16 11.26
N ASP A 229 1.68 2.40 11.68
CA ASP A 229 2.53 2.77 12.83
C ASP A 229 1.82 2.81 14.18
N VAL A 230 0.50 2.84 14.19
CA VAL A 230 -0.33 2.92 15.39
C VAL A 230 -1.07 1.61 15.64
N GLU A 231 -1.30 1.28 16.92
CA GLU A 231 -2.02 0.08 17.32
C GLU A 231 -3.52 0.18 17.02
N TYR A 232 -4.11 1.37 17.22
CA TYR A 232 -5.52 1.69 16.96
C TYR A 232 -5.67 2.90 16.04
N VAL A 233 -6.84 3.05 15.45
CA VAL A 233 -7.36 4.30 14.89
C VAL A 233 -7.86 5.16 16.04
N TYR A 234 -7.63 6.47 15.97
CA TYR A 234 -8.00 7.40 17.04
C TYR A 234 -8.92 8.50 16.52
N LEU A 235 -9.94 8.84 17.30
CA LEU A 235 -10.61 10.14 17.22
C LEU A 235 -9.76 11.18 17.96
N ASN A 236 -9.81 12.43 17.50
CA ASN A 236 -9.05 13.53 18.10
C ASN A 236 -7.55 13.23 18.26
N TYR A 237 -6.96 12.54 17.28
CA TYR A 237 -5.56 12.11 17.32
C TYR A 237 -4.60 13.23 17.72
N GLY A 238 -3.78 12.98 18.73
CA GLY A 238 -2.79 13.91 19.29
C GLY A 238 -3.36 15.02 20.19
N LYS A 239 -4.65 14.97 20.56
CA LYS A 239 -5.30 15.94 21.47
C LYS A 239 -5.53 15.34 22.86
N GLU A 240 -5.88 16.18 23.84
CA GLU A 240 -6.14 15.74 25.22
C GLU A 240 -7.33 14.77 25.34
N ASN A 241 -8.28 14.86 24.41
CA ASN A 241 -9.45 13.98 24.31
C ASN A 241 -9.30 12.92 23.21
N GLU A 242 -8.07 12.47 22.95
CA GLU A 242 -7.78 11.35 22.06
C GLU A 242 -8.51 10.08 22.54
N GLU A 243 -9.20 9.41 21.63
CA GLU A 243 -10.00 8.22 21.93
C GLU A 243 -9.67 7.12 20.92
N ALA A 244 -9.28 5.94 21.42
CA ALA A 244 -9.00 4.79 20.58
C ALA A 244 -10.30 4.11 20.13
N LEU A 245 -10.40 3.83 18.84
CA LEU A 245 -11.46 3.03 18.26
C LEU A 245 -11.05 1.56 18.27
N GLU A 246 -11.78 0.72 19.01
CA GLU A 246 -11.48 -0.72 19.12
C GLU A 246 -12.38 -1.55 18.21
N ASP A 247 -13.69 -1.43 18.35
CA ASP A 247 -14.70 -2.19 17.58
C ASP A 247 -15.78 -1.20 17.13
N VAL A 248 -15.92 -1.02 15.81
CA VAL A 248 -16.74 0.05 15.23
C VAL A 248 -17.56 -0.45 14.04
N GLY A 249 -18.85 -0.19 14.08
CA GLY A 249 -19.75 -0.45 12.96
C GLY A 249 -19.54 0.52 11.79
N ILE A 250 -19.86 0.08 10.57
CA ILE A 250 -19.64 0.85 9.35
C ILE A 250 -20.29 2.23 9.39
N GLU A 251 -21.54 2.35 9.86
CA GLU A 251 -22.27 3.62 9.89
C GLU A 251 -21.58 4.67 10.76
N GLU A 252 -21.04 4.25 11.90
CA GLU A 252 -20.31 5.10 12.81
C GLU A 252 -18.96 5.53 12.22
N MET A 253 -18.25 4.59 11.60
CA MET A 253 -16.99 4.89 10.92
C MET A 253 -17.19 5.89 9.75
N GLU A 254 -18.27 5.77 8.99
CA GLU A 254 -18.62 6.73 7.93
C GLU A 254 -18.92 8.12 8.48
N LYS A 255 -19.64 8.18 9.60
CA LYS A 255 -19.89 9.44 10.29
C LYS A 255 -18.58 10.11 10.70
N TYR A 256 -17.67 9.38 11.36
CA TYR A 256 -16.37 9.94 11.74
C TYR A 256 -15.51 10.35 10.54
N TYR A 257 -15.60 9.62 9.44
CA TYR A 257 -14.94 9.98 8.19
C TYR A 257 -15.48 11.31 7.63
N MET A 258 -16.79 11.49 7.58
CA MET A 258 -17.42 12.74 7.10
C MET A 258 -17.18 13.93 8.03
N GLU A 259 -17.05 13.70 9.34
CA GLU A 259 -16.69 14.72 10.33
C GLU A 259 -15.22 15.17 10.23
N GLY A 260 -14.39 14.49 9.43
CA GLY A 260 -13.01 14.88 9.16
C GLY A 260 -12.03 14.52 10.28
N HIS A 261 -12.33 13.49 11.09
CA HIS A 261 -11.41 13.02 12.14
C HIS A 261 -10.11 12.43 11.58
N PHE A 262 -10.11 11.97 10.33
CA PHE A 262 -9.00 11.22 9.73
C PHE A 262 -8.23 12.05 8.68
N PRO A 263 -6.94 12.36 8.89
CA PRO A 263 -6.17 13.19 7.96
C PRO A 263 -6.00 12.54 6.57
N PRO A 264 -6.19 13.29 5.47
CA PRO A 264 -6.17 12.74 4.09
C PRO A 264 -4.80 12.24 3.62
N GLY A 265 -3.72 12.60 4.32
CA GLY A 265 -2.35 12.15 4.00
C GLY A 265 -1.91 10.86 4.69
N SER A 266 -2.71 10.33 5.61
CA SER A 266 -2.32 9.17 6.44
C SER A 266 -3.50 8.23 6.72
N MET A 267 -4.35 8.56 7.69
CA MET A 267 -5.42 7.67 8.15
C MET A 267 -6.65 7.73 7.24
N GLY A 268 -6.94 8.88 6.62
CA GLY A 268 -8.10 9.06 5.74
C GLY A 268 -8.22 7.98 4.65
N PRO A 269 -7.20 7.76 3.80
CA PRO A 269 -7.25 6.71 2.78
C PRO A 269 -7.44 5.29 3.33
N LYS A 270 -6.98 5.01 4.56
CA LYS A 270 -7.17 3.71 5.23
C LYS A 270 -8.61 3.49 5.64
N ILE A 271 -9.24 4.53 6.16
CA ILE A 271 -10.66 4.50 6.53
C ILE A 271 -11.55 4.47 5.28
N GLU A 272 -11.21 5.22 4.23
CA GLU A 272 -11.89 5.12 2.93
C GLU A 272 -11.79 3.70 2.37
N ALA A 273 -10.62 3.08 2.42
CA ALA A 273 -10.42 1.68 2.03
C ALA A 273 -11.24 0.72 2.91
N ALA A 274 -11.28 0.92 4.23
CA ALA A 274 -12.07 0.09 5.13
C ALA A 274 -13.57 0.15 4.80
N ILE A 275 -14.09 1.37 4.63
CA ILE A 275 -15.48 1.63 4.29
C ILE A 275 -15.84 0.98 2.96
N ASN A 276 -15.02 1.21 1.93
CA ASN A 276 -15.24 0.64 0.61
C ASN A 276 -15.16 -0.89 0.62
N PHE A 277 -14.27 -1.49 1.40
CA PHE A 277 -14.15 -2.95 1.49
C PHE A 277 -15.45 -3.57 2.01
N ILE A 278 -15.95 -3.05 3.13
CA ILE A 278 -17.16 -3.56 3.80
C ILE A 278 -18.40 -3.32 2.93
N LYS A 279 -18.57 -2.11 2.39
CA LYS A 279 -19.71 -1.79 1.50
C LYS A 279 -19.75 -2.64 0.24
N ASN A 280 -18.61 -3.13 -0.23
CA ASN A 280 -18.50 -4.01 -1.39
C ASN A 280 -18.41 -5.51 -0.99
N GLY A 281 -18.98 -5.89 0.16
CA GLY A 281 -19.19 -7.29 0.56
C GLY A 281 -18.06 -7.92 1.38
N GLY A 282 -17.04 -7.14 1.76
CA GLY A 282 -16.03 -7.55 2.73
C GLY A 282 -16.64 -7.73 4.12
N LYS A 283 -16.09 -8.66 4.92
CA LYS A 283 -16.65 -8.95 6.25
C LYS A 283 -16.11 -8.02 7.32
N GLU A 284 -14.81 -7.77 7.29
CA GLU A 284 -14.13 -7.05 8.36
C GLU A 284 -12.84 -6.39 7.84
N THR A 285 -12.63 -5.14 8.24
CA THR A 285 -11.32 -4.47 8.10
C THR A 285 -10.66 -4.36 9.47
N ILE A 286 -9.38 -4.70 9.55
CA ILE A 286 -8.59 -4.55 10.77
C ILE A 286 -7.46 -3.56 10.48
N ILE A 287 -7.32 -2.55 11.33
CA ILE A 287 -6.23 -1.56 11.25
C ILE A 287 -5.40 -1.64 12.53
N THR A 288 -4.11 -1.94 12.39
CA THR A 288 -3.21 -2.05 13.55
C THR A 288 -1.73 -1.93 13.15
N SER A 289 -0.81 -2.08 14.11
CA SER A 289 0.62 -2.12 13.88
C SER A 289 1.12 -3.54 13.54
N ILE A 290 2.26 -3.62 12.85
CA ILE A 290 2.83 -4.90 12.37
C ILE A 290 3.16 -5.90 13.50
N ASP A 291 3.56 -5.41 14.66
CA ASP A 291 3.86 -6.22 15.84
C ASP A 291 2.61 -6.79 16.50
N LYS A 292 1.46 -6.13 16.31
CA LYS A 292 0.14 -6.52 16.83
C LYS A 292 -0.70 -7.30 15.83
N ALA A 293 -0.26 -7.39 14.59
CA ALA A 293 -1.01 -7.97 13.48
C ALA A 293 -1.60 -9.37 13.75
N TRP A 294 -0.86 -10.25 14.45
CA TRP A 294 -1.41 -11.57 14.82
C TRP A 294 -2.44 -11.47 15.95
N ASP A 295 -2.15 -10.69 16.99
CA ASP A 295 -3.05 -10.55 18.14
C ASP A 295 -4.36 -9.85 17.72
N ALA A 296 -4.30 -8.92 16.75
CA ALA A 296 -5.46 -8.30 16.14
C ALA A 296 -6.31 -9.29 15.33
N LEU A 297 -5.70 -10.19 14.56
CA LEU A 297 -6.45 -11.28 13.91
C LEU A 297 -7.09 -12.26 14.90
N GLU A 298 -6.63 -12.29 16.15
CA GLU A 298 -7.26 -13.04 17.24
C GLU A 298 -8.31 -12.21 18.02
N GLY A 299 -8.60 -10.97 17.60
CA GLY A 299 -9.56 -10.08 18.24
C GLY A 299 -9.11 -9.51 19.59
N LYS A 300 -7.79 -9.39 19.82
CA LYS A 300 -7.23 -8.96 21.12
C LYS A 300 -6.80 -7.49 21.16
N THR A 301 -6.72 -6.83 20.00
CA THR A 301 -6.18 -5.48 19.81
C THR A 301 -6.49 -5.01 18.38
N GLY A 302 -6.22 -3.75 18.05
CA GLY A 302 -6.49 -3.17 16.75
C GLY A 302 -7.88 -2.58 16.66
N THR A 303 -8.09 -1.79 15.61
CA THR A 303 -9.43 -1.30 15.26
C THR A 303 -10.08 -2.29 14.31
N HIS A 304 -11.17 -2.88 14.75
CA HIS A 304 -12.04 -3.77 14.01
C HIS A 304 -13.22 -2.98 13.45
N ILE A 305 -13.38 -3.02 12.13
CA ILE A 305 -14.45 -2.32 11.42
C ILE A 305 -15.28 -3.38 10.70
N HIS A 306 -16.57 -3.42 11.01
CA HIS A 306 -17.49 -4.43 10.48
C HIS A 306 -18.77 -3.79 9.92
N ALA A 307 -19.55 -4.60 9.18
CA ALA A 307 -20.86 -4.20 8.64
C ALA A 307 -21.89 -3.91 9.74
#